data_AF-W2T6H6-F1
#
_entry.id   AF-W2T6H6-F1
#
_cell.length_a   1.000
_cell.length_b   1.000
_cell.length_c   1.000
_cell.angle_alpha   90.00
_cell.angle_beta   90.00
_cell.angle_gamma   90.00
#
_symmetry.space_group_name_H-M   'P 1'
#
loop_
_entity.id
_entity.type
_entity.pdbx_description
1 polymer ?
#
loop_
_entity_poly.entity_id
_entity_poly.type
_entity_poly.pdbx_seq_one_letter_code
_entity_poly.pdbx_strand_id
1 'polypeptide(L)'
;MTGIIISGIFDTVIVTYFLLHSTLQIYIADGIVGNELFPTPIRNLGYSFLQIWNRAGVVVSPFVFYSIDLWIGLPYCIMTLFCIVDTIAFECLLPETKGKHLVEHMPGPEQRLFKGGPF
;
A
#
# COMPACT_ATOMS: atom_id res chain seq x y z
N MET A 1 -29.85 -24.34 12.12
CA MET A 1 -29.31 -23.78 10.86
C MET A 1 -29.07 -22.27 10.97
N THR A 2 -30.02 -21.50 11.52
CA THR A 2 -29.89 -20.03 11.71
C THR A 2 -28.74 -19.60 12.63
N GLY A 3 -28.46 -20.33 13.72
CA GLY A 3 -27.37 -19.99 14.65
C GLY A 3 -25.95 -20.15 14.08
N ILE A 4 -25.73 -21.13 13.21
CA ILE A 4 -24.45 -21.35 12.52
C ILE A 4 -24.20 -20.23 11.49
N ILE A 5 -25.27 -19.82 10.79
CA ILE A 5 -25.22 -18.71 9.83
C ILE A 5 -24.92 -17.38 10.54
N ILE A 6 -25.57 -17.12 11.69
CA ILE A 6 -25.31 -15.90 12.48
C ILE A 6 -23.88 -15.86 13.01
N SER A 7 -23.35 -16.98 13.50
CA SER A 7 -21.94 -17.08 13.94
C SER A 7 -20.97 -16.81 12.79
N GLY A 8 -21.15 -17.43 11.63
CA GLY A 8 -20.26 -17.24 10.49
C GLY A 8 -20.30 -15.81 9.92
N ILE A 9 -21.46 -15.15 9.97
CA ILE A 9 -21.59 -13.73 9.61
C ILE A 9 -20.79 -12.85 10.59
N PHE A 10 -20.92 -13.11 11.89
CA PHE A 10 -20.20 -12.37 12.92
C PHE A 10 -18.68 -12.49 12.75
N ASP A 11 -18.18 -13.70 12.49
CA ASP A 11 -16.76 -13.95 12.24
C ASP A 11 -16.26 -13.22 10.98
N THR A 12 -17.04 -13.25 9.89
CA THR A 12 -16.70 -12.56 8.63
C THR A 12 -16.66 -11.03 8.81
N VAL A 13 -17.59 -10.50 9.60
CA VAL A 13 -17.66 -9.07 9.93
C VAL A 13 -16.44 -8.63 10.73
N ILE A 14 -16.05 -9.40 11.75
CA ILE A 14 -14.85 -9.12 12.55
C ILE A 14 -13.59 -9.10 11.68
N VAL A 15 -13.41 -10.10 10.82
CA VAL A 15 -12.25 -10.18 9.92
C VAL A 15 -12.22 -8.96 9.00
N THR A 16 -13.36 -8.55 8.46
CA THR A 16 -13.44 -7.39 7.56
C THR A 16 -13.07 -6.10 8.28
N TYR A 17 -13.53 -5.89 9.52
CA TYR A 17 -13.15 -4.71 10.32
C TYR A 17 -11.66 -4.69 10.65
N PHE A 18 -11.06 -5.84 10.97
CA PHE A 18 -9.64 -5.94 11.26
C PHE A 18 -8.78 -5.62 10.01
N LEU A 19 -9.16 -6.16 8.85
CA LEU A 19 -8.48 -5.87 7.57
C LEU A 19 -8.61 -4.40 7.16
N LEU A 20 -9.79 -3.80 7.37
CA LEU A 20 -9.99 -2.38 7.11
C LEU A 20 -9.07 -1.53 8.00
N HIS A 21 -9.00 -1.83 9.29
CA HIS A 21 -8.17 -1.06 10.23
C HIS A 21 -6.67 -1.13 9.88
N SER A 22 -6.15 -2.33 9.65
CA SER A 22 -4.73 -2.55 9.32
C SER A 22 -4.33 -1.88 7.99
N THR A 23 -5.15 -2.02 6.95
CA THR A 23 -4.90 -1.39 5.64
C THR A 23 -4.90 0.13 5.73
N LEU A 24 -5.83 0.72 6.51
CA LEU A 24 -5.87 2.18 6.71
C LEU A 24 -4.61 2.70 7.38
N GLN A 25 -4.11 2.01 8.40
CA GLN A 25 -2.90 2.42 9.10
C GLN A 25 -1.67 2.40 8.17
N ILE A 26 -1.51 1.33 7.38
CA ILE A 26 -0.39 1.20 6.45
C ILE A 26 -0.46 2.27 5.35
N TYR A 27 -1.65 2.52 4.79
CA TYR A 27 -1.85 3.55 3.78
C TYR A 27 -1.44 4.96 4.26
N ILE A 28 -1.78 5.29 5.51
CA ILE A 28 -1.37 6.58 6.11
C ILE A 28 0.14 6.61 6.33
N ALA A 29 0.73 5.53 6.84
CA ALA A 29 2.17 5.45 7.10
C ALA A 29 2.98 5.62 5.82
N ASP A 30 2.59 4.96 4.72
CA ASP A 30 3.24 5.08 3.41
C ASP A 30 3.17 6.52 2.88
N GLY A 31 2.02 7.18 3.03
CA GLY A 31 1.85 8.58 2.64
C GLY A 31 2.77 9.54 3.41
N ILE A 32 3.05 9.29 4.69
CA ILE A 32 3.94 10.12 5.51
C ILE A 32 5.40 9.83 5.15
N VAL A 33 5.79 8.57 5.10
CA VAL A 33 7.17 8.17 4.77
C VAL A 33 7.56 8.61 3.36
N GLY A 34 6.64 8.54 2.39
CA GLY A 34 6.86 9.06 1.04
C GLY A 34 7.16 10.57 1.01
N ASN A 35 6.61 11.35 1.94
CA ASN A 35 6.94 12.77 2.08
C ASN A 35 8.33 13.01 2.65
N GLU A 36 8.84 12.09 3.45
CA GLU A 36 10.17 12.17 4.07
C GLU A 36 11.26 11.60 3.16
N LEU A 37 10.95 10.58 2.35
CA LEU A 37 11.94 9.94 1.50
C LEU A 37 12.29 10.78 0.26
N PHE A 38 11.30 11.51 -0.28
CA PHE A 38 11.45 12.22 -1.55
C PHE A 38 11.51 13.74 -1.35
N PRO A 39 12.56 14.43 -1.83
CA PRO A 39 12.59 15.89 -1.83
C PRO A 39 11.48 16.47 -2.74
N THR A 40 11.02 17.67 -2.40
CA THR A 40 9.90 18.37 -3.05
C THR A 40 9.87 18.29 -4.58
N PRO A 41 11.00 18.43 -5.32
CA PRO A 41 10.99 18.39 -6.78
C PRO A 41 10.52 17.06 -7.39
N ILE A 42 10.75 15.92 -6.72
CA ILE A 42 10.40 14.58 -7.24
C ILE A 42 9.23 13.94 -6.50
N ARG A 43 8.82 14.50 -5.37
CA ARG A 43 7.71 14.03 -4.54
C ARG A 43 6.39 13.90 -5.32
N ASN A 44 6.07 14.85 -6.20
CA ASN A 44 4.83 14.78 -7.01
C ASN A 44 4.84 13.62 -8.01
N LEU A 45 6.01 13.25 -8.54
CA LEU A 45 6.18 12.07 -9.40
C LEU A 45 6.01 10.78 -8.60
N GLY A 46 6.60 10.72 -7.39
CA GLY A 46 6.43 9.59 -6.46
C GLY A 46 4.95 9.36 -6.10
N TYR A 47 4.24 10.43 -5.73
CA TYR A 47 2.79 10.34 -5.48
C TYR A 47 1.99 9.91 -6.70
N SER A 48 2.32 10.41 -7.89
CA SER A 48 1.63 9.99 -9.11
C SER A 48 1.83 8.50 -9.38
N PHE A 49 3.02 7.96 -9.11
CA PHE A 49 3.31 6.53 -9.24
C PHE A 49 2.50 5.68 -8.23
N LEU A 50 2.45 6.08 -6.96
CA LEU A 50 1.62 5.44 -5.94
C LEU A 50 0.14 5.41 -6.35
N GLN A 51 -0.37 6.51 -6.92
CA GLN A 51 -1.76 6.59 -7.36
C GLN A 51 -2.08 5.69 -8.56
N ILE A 52 -1.11 5.42 -9.44
CA ILE A 52 -1.28 4.44 -10.52
C ILE A 52 -1.45 3.04 -9.92
N TRP A 53 -0.62 2.68 -8.94
CA TRP A 53 -0.71 1.39 -8.25
C TRP A 53 -2.03 1.23 -7.49
N ASN A 54 -2.48 2.28 -6.80
CA ASN A 54 -3.79 2.30 -6.13
C ASN A 54 -4.93 2.00 -7.11
N ARG A 55 -4.93 2.65 -8.28
CA ARG A 55 -5.93 2.41 -9.33
C ARG A 55 -5.87 1.00 -9.89
N ALA A 56 -4.68 0.43 -10.05
CA ALA A 56 -4.53 -0.96 -10.47
C ALA A 56 -5.18 -1.91 -9.45
N GLY A 57 -4.99 -1.68 -8.16
CA GLY A 57 -5.65 -2.45 -7.09
C GLY A 57 -7.18 -2.36 -7.16
N VAL A 58 -7.75 -1.19 -7.43
CA VAL A 58 -9.20 -1.01 -7.61
C VAL A 58 -9.73 -1.79 -8.81
N VAL A 59 -8.98 -1.84 -9.92
CA VAL A 59 -9.36 -2.62 -11.11
C VAL A 59 -9.30 -4.12 -10.83
N VAL A 60 -8.33 -4.58 -10.03
CA VAL A 60 -8.15 -6.00 -9.68
C VAL A 60 -9.17 -6.48 -8.64
N SER A 61 -9.60 -5.59 -7.74
CA SER A 61 -10.54 -5.87 -6.63
C SER A 61 -11.77 -6.74 -7.02
N PRO A 62 -12.59 -6.38 -8.03
CA PRO A 62 -13.77 -7.18 -8.38
C PRO A 62 -13.44 -8.61 -8.82
N PHE A 63 -12.26 -8.85 -9.40
CA PHE A 63 -11.84 -10.20 -9.80
C PHE A 63 -11.53 -11.07 -8.57
N VAL A 64 -11.03 -10.48 -7.48
CA VAL A 64 -10.83 -11.19 -6.22
C VAL A 64 -12.18 -11.55 -5.61
N PHE A 65 -13.17 -10.65 -5.66
CA PHE A 65 -14.51 -10.93 -5.13
C PHE A 65 -15.30 -11.96 -5.95
N TYR A 66 -14.98 -12.16 -7.24
CA TYR A 66 -15.56 -13.27 -8.02
C TYR A 66 -15.24 -14.65 -7.41
N SER A 67 -14.15 -14.77 -6.66
CA SER A 67 -13.77 -16.01 -5.99
C SER A 67 -14.68 -16.42 -4.82
N ILE A 68 -15.64 -15.57 -4.43
CA ILE A 68 -16.65 -15.86 -3.40
C ILE A 68 -17.55 -17.05 -3.77
N ASP A 69 -17.74 -17.28 -5.07
CA ASP A 69 -18.59 -18.36 -5.59
C ASP A 69 -18.02 -19.76 -5.27
N LEU A 70 -16.70 -19.85 -5.03
CA LEU A 70 -16.04 -21.08 -4.62
C LEU A 70 -16.12 -21.30 -3.11
N TRP A 71 -15.84 -20.25 -2.33
CA TRP A 71 -15.92 -20.28 -0.87
C TRP A 71 -16.03 -18.86 -0.30
N ILE A 72 -17.02 -18.64 0.57
CA ILE A 72 -17.32 -17.32 1.13
C ILE A 72 -16.13 -16.67 1.85
N GLY A 73 -15.22 -17.46 2.41
CA GLY A 73 -14.02 -16.98 3.12
C GLY A 73 -12.82 -16.68 2.21
N LEU A 74 -12.80 -17.21 0.99
CA LEU A 74 -11.65 -17.17 0.09
C LEU A 74 -11.21 -15.76 -0.34
N PRO A 75 -12.10 -14.82 -0.73
CA PRO A 75 -11.69 -13.45 -1.03
C PRO A 75 -11.05 -12.77 0.19
N TYR A 76 -11.56 -13.03 1.39
CA TYR A 76 -11.01 -12.48 2.63
C TYR A 76 -9.62 -13.04 2.96
N CYS A 77 -9.39 -14.33 2.70
CA CYS A 77 -8.06 -14.94 2.82
C CYS A 77 -7.06 -14.30 1.85
N ILE A 78 -7.45 -14.08 0.60
CA ILE A 78 -6.61 -13.41 -0.41
C ILE A 78 -6.27 -11.99 0.04
N MET A 79 -7.26 -11.21 0.48
CA MET A 79 -7.06 -9.85 0.98
C MET A 79 -6.13 -9.82 2.20
N THR A 80 -6.31 -10.77 3.13
CA THR A 80 -5.43 -10.92 4.31
C THR A 80 -3.99 -11.20 3.89
N LEU A 81 -3.78 -12.09 2.91
CA LEU A 81 -2.44 -12.38 2.39
C LEU A 81 -1.79 -11.13 1.78
N PHE A 82 -2.54 -10.36 0.99
CA PHE A 82 -2.03 -9.10 0.44
C PHE A 82 -1.66 -8.09 1.53
N CYS A 83 -2.48 -7.93 2.58
CA CYS A 83 -2.15 -7.07 3.72
C CYS A 83 -0.88 -7.51 4.44
N ILE A 84 -0.68 -8.83 4.64
CA ILE A 84 0.52 -9.35 5.30
C ILE A 84 1.76 -9.11 4.43
N VAL A 85 1.66 -9.39 3.12
CA VAL A 85 2.76 -9.14 2.18
C VAL A 85 3.11 -7.66 2.14
N ASP A 86 2.11 -6.78 2.10
CA ASP A 86 2.30 -5.33 2.12
C ASP A 86 2.97 -4.85 3.41
N THR A 87 2.54 -5.38 4.56
CA THR A 87 3.16 -5.08 5.87
C THR A 87 4.62 -5.53 5.91
N ILE A 88 4.91 -6.77 5.50
CA ILE A 88 6.27 -7.30 5.49
C ILE A 88 7.14 -6.53 4.49
N ALA A 89 6.60 -6.20 3.32
CA ALA A 89 7.30 -5.41 2.32
C ALA A 89 7.61 -4.01 2.88
N PHE A 90 6.65 -3.38 3.55
CA PHE A 90 6.86 -2.09 4.21
C PHE A 90 7.95 -2.18 5.28
N GLU A 91 7.97 -3.21 6.12
CA GLU A 91 9.01 -3.38 7.14
C GLU A 91 10.39 -3.73 6.57
N CYS A 92 10.45 -4.53 5.50
CA CYS A 92 11.72 -5.03 4.95
C CYS A 92 12.35 -4.10 3.90
N LEU A 93 11.53 -3.51 3.02
CA LEU A 93 12.02 -2.66 1.93
C LEU A 93 12.25 -1.22 2.39
N LEU A 94 11.60 -0.79 3.47
CA LEU A 94 11.79 0.55 3.99
C LEU A 94 13.01 0.55 4.94
N PRO A 95 14.19 1.01 4.49
CA PRO A 95 15.30 1.23 5.42
C PRO A 95 14.87 2.27 6.45
N GLU A 96 15.26 2.10 7.72
CA GLU A 96 14.89 3.05 8.76
C GLU A 96 15.31 4.48 8.36
N THR A 97 14.33 5.32 8.03
CA THR A 97 14.52 6.74 7.66
C THR A 97 14.66 7.63 8.90
N LYS A 98 14.50 7.06 10.11
CA LYS A 98 14.51 7.77 11.37
C LYS A 98 15.91 8.30 11.70
N GLY A 99 16.16 9.55 11.30
CA GLY A 99 17.35 10.30 11.71
C GLY A 99 18.39 10.60 10.62
N LYS A 100 18.11 10.32 9.34
CA LYS A 100 18.92 10.86 8.24
C LYS A 100 18.30 12.17 7.76
N HIS A 101 19.09 13.24 7.78
CA HIS A 101 18.69 14.54 7.27
C HIS A 101 18.29 14.40 5.79
N LEU A 102 17.08 14.84 5.41
CA LEU A 102 16.71 14.91 4.01
C LEU A 102 17.76 15.72 3.27
N VAL A 103 18.23 15.19 2.15
CA VAL A 103 18.98 15.99 1.19
C VAL A 103 17.96 16.89 0.52
N GLU A 104 17.80 18.10 1.06
CA GLU A 104 16.91 19.17 0.56
C GLU A 104 17.20 19.55 -0.91
N HIS A 105 18.34 19.13 -1.44
CA HIS A 105 18.85 19.56 -2.73
C HIS A 105 19.01 18.36 -3.67
N MET A 106 18.43 18.48 -4.87
CA MET A 106 18.69 17.54 -5.96
C MET A 106 20.20 17.58 -6.29
N PRO A 107 20.86 16.44 -6.61
CA PRO A 107 22.26 16.43 -7.00
C PRO A 107 22.53 17.45 -8.12
N GLY A 108 23.64 18.18 -7.96
CA GLY A 108 24.07 19.22 -8.90
C GLY A 108 24.22 18.68 -10.33
N PRO A 109 24.21 19.55 -11.35
CA PRO A 109 24.30 19.15 -12.76
C PRO A 109 25.49 18.21 -13.06
N GLU A 110 26.59 18.35 -12.32
CA GLU A 110 27.77 17.50 -12.44
C GLU A 110 27.62 16.07 -11.89
N GLN A 111 26.63 15.83 -11.01
CA GLN A 111 26.35 14.52 -10.41
C GLN A 111 25.13 13.81 -11.04
N ARG A 112 24.47 14.43 -12.02
CA ARG A 112 23.36 13.82 -12.76
C ARG A 112 23.88 12.74 -13.71
N LEU A 113 23.41 11.50 -13.54
CA LEU A 113 23.67 10.38 -14.46
C LEU A 113 23.29 10.70 -15.91
N PHE A 114 22.24 11.50 -16.09
CA PHE A 114 21.88 12.10 -17.37
C PHE A 114 22.23 13.59 -17.33
N LYS A 115 23.33 13.97 -18.00
CA LYS A 115 23.58 15.36 -18.38
C LYS A 115 22.49 15.77 -19.38
N GLY A 116 21.36 16.23 -18.88
CA GLY A 116 20.34 16.86 -19.71
C GLY A 116 20.94 18.10 -20.37
N GLY A 117 20.80 18.20 -21.69
CA GLY A 117 21.01 19.45 -22.43
C GLY A 117 20.07 20.54 -21.92
N PRO A 118 20.29 21.81 -22.33
CA PRO A 118 19.73 22.99 -21.69
C PRO A 118 18.22 23.06 -21.86
N PHE A 119 17.47 22.56 -20.88
CA PHE A 119 16.06 22.82 -20.63
C PHE A 119 15.80 22.82 -19.12
#